data_AF-A0A9D5GRS5-F1
#
_entry.id   AF-A0A9D5GRS5-F1
#
_cell.length_a   1.000
_cell.length_b   1.000
_cell.length_c   1.000
_cell.angle_alpha   90.00
_cell.angle_beta   90.00
_cell.angle_gamma   90.00
#
_symmetry.space_group_name_H-M   'P 1'
#
loop_
_entity.id
_entity.type
_entity.pdbx_description
1 polymer ?
#
loop_
_entity_poly.entity_id
_entity_poly.type
_entity_poly.pdbx_seq_one_letter_code
_entity_poly.pdbx_strand_id
1 'polypeptide(L)' 'MKRFEQLKSIVESLEADFEKFYDKGNSAAGTRVRKGMQDIKNLAQEIRLEVQDIKNKG' A
#
# COMPACT_ATOMS: atom_id res chain seq x y z
N MET A 1 -0.93 11.45 -11.69
CA MET A 1 0.28 11.38 -10.84
C MET A 1 -0.03 11.27 -9.35
N LYS A 2 -0.94 12.08 -8.79
CA LYS A 2 -1.29 12.05 -7.36
C LYS A 2 -1.57 10.65 -6.76
N ARG A 3 -2.39 9.81 -7.42
CA ARG A 3 -2.69 8.43 -6.96
C ARG A 3 -1.45 7.52 -6.94
N PHE A 4 -0.56 7.68 -7.92
CA PHE A 4 0.69 6.92 -8.00
C PHE A 4 1.66 7.32 -6.88
N GLU A 5 1.80 8.62 -6.63
CA GLU A 5 2.64 9.15 -5.54
C GLU A 5 2.16 8.67 -4.16
N GLN A 6 0.83 8.64 -3.94
CA GLN A 6 0.25 8.10 -2.72
C GLN A 6 0.59 6.62 -2.51
N LEU A 7 0.43 5.79 -3.54
CA LEU A 7 0.77 4.36 -3.47
C LEU A 7 2.25 4.17 -3.18
N LYS A 8 3.12 4.89 -3.90
CA LYS A 8 4.57 4.84 -3.74
C LYS A 8 5.00 5.22 -2.32
N SER A 9 4.44 6.29 -1.77
CA SER A 9 4.77 6.76 -0.42
C SER A 9 4.47 5.72 0.66
N ILE A 10 3.37 4.97 0.54
CA ILE A 10 3.04 3.93 1.51
C ILE A 10 4.06 2.79 1.41
N VAL A 11 4.41 2.37 0.19
CA VAL A 11 5.40 1.30 -0.02
C VAL A 11 6.76 1.69 0.56
N GLU A 12 7.24 2.90 0.26
CA GLU A 12 8.51 3.41 0.79
C GLU A 12 8.52 3.47 2.32
N SER A 13 7.40 3.87 2.95
CA SER A 13 7.31 3.94 4.42
C SER A 13 7.44 2.58 5.11
N LEU A 14 7.17 1.48 4.40
CA LEU A 14 7.17 0.13 4.96
C LEU A 14 8.53 -0.56 4.85
N GLU A 15 9.47 -0.06 4.04
CA GLU A 15 10.75 -0.71 3.74
C GLU A 15 11.50 -1.17 5.00
N ALA A 16 11.67 -0.26 5.97
CA ALA A 16 12.36 -0.58 7.22
C ALA A 16 11.62 -1.62 8.08
N ASP A 17 10.29 -1.68 7.99
CA ASP A 17 9.50 -2.69 8.69
C ASP A 17 9.55 -4.05 7.97
N PHE A 18 9.66 -4.07 6.64
CA PHE A 18 9.94 -5.27 5.87
C PHE A 18 11.29 -5.87 6.30
N GLU A 19 12.38 -5.10 6.29
CA GLU A 19 13.71 -5.57 6.72
C GLU A 19 13.66 -6.12 8.16
N LYS A 20 13.08 -5.36 9.10
CA LYS A 20 12.97 -5.80 10.51
C LYS A 20 12.14 -7.08 10.67
N PHE A 21 11.09 -7.27 9.88
CA PHE A 21 10.26 -8.46 9.98
C PHE A 21 10.92 -9.67 9.34
N TYR A 22 11.35 -9.57 8.08
CA TYR A 22 11.87 -10.70 7.30
C TYR A 22 13.28 -11.13 7.73
N ASP A 23 14.16 -10.17 8.06
CA ASP A 23 15.55 -10.49 8.38
C ASP A 23 15.78 -10.68 9.88
N LYS A 24 14.99 -9.98 10.71
CA LYS A 24 15.20 -9.91 12.17
C LYS A 24 14.06 -10.53 12.99
N GLY A 25 13.02 -11.06 12.36
CA GLY A 25 11.91 -11.74 13.02
C GLY A 25 11.06 -10.84 13.93
N ASN A 26 11.06 -9.52 13.72
CA ASN A 26 10.39 -8.57 14.62
C ASN A 26 8.86 -8.61 14.47
N SER A 27 8.15 -9.19 15.46
CA SER A 27 6.69 -9.32 15.45
C SER A 27 5.92 -7.99 15.37
N ALA A 28 6.44 -6.91 15.98
CA ALA A 28 5.80 -5.60 15.92
C ALA A 28 5.93 -4.98 14.52
N ALA A 29 7.07 -5.17 13.86
CA ALA A 29 7.26 -4.81 12.45
C ALA A 29 6.32 -5.61 11.55
N GLY A 30 6.14 -6.91 11.80
CA GLY A 30 5.16 -7.74 11.09
C GLY A 30 3.72 -7.21 11.19
N THR A 31 3.32 -6.71 12.37
CA THR A 31 2.02 -6.06 12.55
C THR A 31 1.87 -4.79 11.71
N ARG A 32 2.92 -3.98 11.62
CA ARG A 32 2.93 -2.76 10.80
C ARG A 32 2.93 -3.06 9.30
N VAL A 33 3.75 -4.02 8.85
CA VAL A 33 3.72 -4.51 7.45
C VAL A 33 2.31 -4.98 7.09
N ARG A 34 1.69 -5.83 7.91
CA ARG A 34 0.32 -6.32 7.63
C ARG A 34 -0.69 -5.18 7.50
N LYS A 35 -0.63 -4.19 8.38
CA LYS A 35 -1.53 -3.02 8.32
C LYS A 35 -1.26 -2.18 7.06
N GLY A 36 -0.01 -1.87 6.76
CA GLY A 36 0.37 -1.13 5.56
C GLY A 36 -0.05 -1.83 4.26
N MET A 37 0.07 -3.16 4.21
CA MET A 37 -0.41 -3.95 3.08
C MET A 37 -1.94 -3.91 2.93
N GLN A 38 -2.68 -3.84 4.04
CA GLN A 38 -4.13 -3.66 4.02
C GLN A 38 -4.51 -2.27 3.48
N ASP A 39 -3.77 -1.24 3.86
CA ASP A 39 -3.97 0.13 3.37
C ASP A 39 -3.67 0.23 1.86
N ILE A 40 -2.59 -0.42 1.38
CA ILE A 40 -2.27 -0.56 -0.04
C ILE A 40 -3.40 -1.25 -0.80
N LYS A 41 -3.93 -2.37 -0.28
CA LYS A 41 -5.03 -3.10 -0.92
C LYS A 41 -6.26 -2.21 -1.09
N ASN A 42 -6.61 -1.44 -0.06
CA ASN A 42 -7.77 -0.56 -0.11
C ASN A 42 -7.56 0.57 -1.13
N LEU A 43 -6.40 1.24 -1.10
CA LEU A 43 -6.07 2.30 -2.05
C LEU A 43 -6.04 1.80 -3.50
N ALA A 44 -5.48 0.61 -3.74
CA ALA A 44 -5.47 0.00 -5.06
C ALA A 44 -6.89 -0.27 -5.58
N GLN A 45 -7.79 -0.74 -4.71
CA GLN A 45 -9.19 -0.97 -5.07
C GLN A 45 -9.91 0.34 -5.38
N GLU A 46 -9.69 1.41 -4.61
CA GLU A 46 -10.25 2.73 -4.90
C GLU A 46 -9.79 3.25 -6.27
N ILE A 47 -8.48 3.18 -6.55
CA ILE A 47 -7.91 3.62 -7.84
C ILE A 47 -8.53 2.83 -8.99
N ARG A 48 -8.68 1.50 -8.84
CA ARG A 48 -9.29 0.65 -9.86
C ARG A 48 -10.74 1.06 -10.15
N LEU A 49 -11.54 1.30 -9.11
CA LEU A 49 -12.93 1.74 -9.26
C LEU A 49 -13.00 3.11 -9.93
N GLU A 50 -12.16 4.06 -9.52
CA GLU A 50 -12.08 5.39 -10.13
C GLU A 50 -11.79 5.31 -11.63
N VAL A 51 -10.81 4.48 -12.04
CA VAL A 51 -10.50 4.25 -13.46
C VAL A 51 -11.68 3.64 -14.20
N GLN A 52 -12.36 2.65 -13.61
CA GLN A 52 -13.53 2.02 -14.21
C GLN A 52 -14.69 3.02 -14.39
N ASP A 53 -14.94 3.87 -13.40
CA ASP A 53 -15.97 4.90 -13.45
C ASP A 53 -15.68 5.95 -14.50
N ILE A 54 -14.41 6.38 -14.63
CA ILE A 54 -13.98 7.30 -15.70
C ILE A 54 -14.23 6.67 -17.07
N LYS A 55 -13.87 5.39 -17.25
CA LYS A 55 -14.09 4.66 -18.51
C LYS A 55 -15.58 4.54 -18.85
N ASN A 56 -16.44 4.29 -17.86
CA ASN A 56 -17.87 4.10 -18.07
C ASN A 56 -18.67 5.41 -18.26
N LYS A 57 -18.06 6.57 -17.97
CA LYS A 57 -18.65 7.90 -18.16
C LYS A 57 -18.31 8.51 -19.53
N GLY A 58 -17.44 7.87 -20.30
CA GLY A 58 -17.21 8.15 -21.73
C GLY A 58 -18.04 7.20 -22.59
#